data_AF-A0A8R1EGL0-F1
#
_entry.id   AF-A0A8R1EGL0-F1
#
_cell.length_a   1.000
_cell.length_b   1.000
_cell.length_c   1.000
_cell.angle_alpha   90.00
_cell.angle_beta   90.00
_cell.angle_gamma   90.00
#
_symmetry.space_group_name_H-M   'P 1'
#
loop_
_entity.id
_entity.type
_entity.pdbx_description
1 polymer ?
#
loop_
_entity_poly.entity_id
_entity_poly.type
_entity_poly.pdbx_seq_one_letter_code
_entity_poly.pdbx_strand_id
1 'polypeptide(L)'
;MASFVFLVDRVCPPFKGFIGDKKAIKDAELKEFAPQVTAQSAQPPTLQQVDQRFFEDQKKQIQEALNAQTFHQFSAYAQEQFPGEPEQQATLIRQLQDQHYQQYMSQVRGPRDILCHFNSMQTNIN
;
A
#
# COMPACT_ATOMS: atom_id res chain seq x y z
N MET A 1 -29.27 13.25 -14.74
CA MET A 1 -27.94 12.64 -14.52
C MET A 1 -27.61 11.50 -15.51
N ALA A 2 -28.23 11.45 -16.69
CA ALA A 2 -27.91 10.43 -17.71
C ALA A 2 -27.01 10.98 -18.85
N SER A 3 -26.92 12.31 -19.04
CA SER A 3 -26.25 12.87 -20.23
C SER A 3 -24.73 12.67 -20.25
N PHE A 4 -24.07 12.59 -19.09
CA PHE A 4 -22.62 12.41 -19.02
C PHE A 4 -22.20 10.99 -19.45
N VAL A 5 -22.93 9.97 -19.02
CA VAL A 5 -22.62 8.57 -19.34
C VAL A 5 -22.78 8.33 -20.85
N PHE A 6 -23.85 8.85 -21.45
CA PHE A 6 -24.06 8.79 -22.90
C PHE A 6 -23.02 9.57 -23.71
N LEU A 7 -22.51 10.68 -23.17
CA LEU A 7 -21.44 11.43 -23.82
C LEU A 7 -20.15 10.62 -23.82
N VAL A 8 -19.75 10.08 -22.68
CA VAL A 8 -18.54 9.24 -22.54
C VAL A 8 -18.60 8.00 -23.45
N ASP A 9 -19.78 7.38 -23.59
CA ASP A 9 -20.04 6.29 -24.53
C ASP A 9 -19.77 6.67 -25.99
N ARG A 10 -20.11 7.92 -26.36
CA ARG A 10 -20.02 8.43 -27.72
C ARG A 10 -18.63 8.95 -28.07
N VAL A 11 -17.90 9.54 -27.12
CA VAL A 11 -16.54 10.07 -27.37
C VAL A 11 -15.46 9.00 -27.23
N CYS A 12 -15.71 7.91 -26.49
CA CYS A 12 -14.73 6.84 -26.31
C CYS A 12 -15.38 5.44 -26.19
N PRO A 13 -15.86 4.87 -27.32
CA PRO A 13 -16.33 3.48 -27.36
C PRO A 13 -15.36 2.43 -26.77
N PRO A 14 -14.02 2.51 -26.97
CA PRO A 14 -13.10 1.50 -26.42
C PRO A 14 -12.98 1.55 -24.89
N PHE A 15 -13.43 2.63 -24.23
CA PHE A 15 -13.43 2.72 -22.77
C PHE A 15 -14.39 1.69 -22.13
N LYS A 16 -15.46 1.29 -22.83
CA LYS A 16 -16.37 0.23 -22.37
C LYS A 16 -15.70 -1.14 -22.32
N GLY A 17 -14.89 -1.48 -23.31
CA GLY A 17 -14.11 -2.72 -23.33
C GLY A 17 -13.14 -2.76 -22.15
N PHE A 18 -12.43 -1.65 -21.92
CA PHE A 18 -11.49 -1.52 -20.81
C PHE A 18 -12.11 -1.76 -19.42
N ILE A 19 -13.36 -1.32 -19.19
CA ILE A 19 -14.07 -1.60 -17.94
C ILE A 19 -14.66 -3.02 -17.90
N GLY A 20 -15.14 -3.53 -19.04
CA GLY A 20 -15.66 -4.89 -19.17
C GLY A 20 -14.61 -5.98 -18.93
N ASP A 21 -13.40 -5.79 -19.46
CA ASP A 21 -12.29 -6.73 -19.31
C ASP A 21 -11.84 -6.86 -17.86
N LYS A 22 -11.78 -5.75 -17.10
CA LYS A 22 -11.48 -5.79 -15.66
C LYS A 22 -12.55 -6.49 -14.85
N LYS A 23 -13.82 -6.43 -15.28
CA LYS A 23 -14.91 -7.17 -14.65
C LYS A 23 -14.80 -8.67 -14.97
N ALA A 24 -14.54 -9.03 -16.23
CA ALA A 24 -14.39 -10.41 -16.67
C ALA A 24 -13.17 -11.11 -16.02
N ILE A 25 -12.05 -10.42 -15.82
CA ILE A 25 -10.88 -10.96 -15.10
C ILE A 25 -11.23 -11.26 -13.64
N LYS A 26 -11.98 -10.37 -12.98
CA LYS A 26 -12.44 -10.56 -11.59
C LYS A 26 -13.43 -11.73 -11.44
N ASP A 27 -14.31 -11.92 -12.43
CA ASP A 27 -15.27 -13.02 -12.47
C ASP A 27 -14.61 -14.36 -12.87
N ALA A 28 -13.48 -14.35 -13.58
CA ALA A 28 -12.72 -15.55 -13.96
C ALA A 28 -11.81 -16.08 -12.84
N GLU A 29 -11.14 -15.22 -12.08
CA GLU A 29 -10.36 -15.63 -10.88
C GLU A 29 -11.25 -16.30 -9.81
N LEU A 30 -12.53 -15.91 -9.74
CA LEU A 30 -13.46 -16.46 -8.74
C LEU A 30 -13.99 -17.87 -9.09
N LYS A 31 -13.73 -18.37 -10.31
CA LYS A 31 -14.30 -19.63 -10.81
C LYS A 31 -13.31 -20.79 -10.93
N GLU A 32 -12.00 -20.53 -10.82
CA GLU A 32 -10.97 -21.59 -10.81
C GLU A 32 -10.72 -22.16 -9.40
N PHE A 33 -11.22 -21.52 -8.33
CA PHE A 33 -10.96 -21.93 -6.95
C PHE A 33 -12.18 -22.58 -6.28
N ALA A 34 -12.69 -23.70 -6.83
CA ALA A 34 -13.53 -24.65 -6.09
C ALA A 34 -13.67 -26.00 -6.86
N PRO A 35 -13.58 -27.19 -6.24
CA PRO A 35 -12.93 -27.56 -4.98
C PRO A 35 -12.15 -28.91 -5.07
N GLN A 36 -10.90 -28.94 -4.59
CA GLN A 36 -10.31 -30.13 -3.96
C GLN A 36 -9.59 -29.67 -2.69
N VAL A 37 -10.38 -29.24 -1.70
CA VAL A 37 -9.89 -29.02 -0.35
C VAL A 37 -10.44 -30.12 0.52
N THR A 38 -9.58 -31.12 0.69
CA THR A 38 -9.58 -32.10 1.77
C THR A 38 -10.03 -31.44 3.07
N ALA A 39 -10.99 -32.06 3.73
CA ALA A 39 -11.49 -31.68 5.03
C ALA A 39 -10.33 -31.53 6.03
N GLN A 40 -9.94 -30.29 6.33
CA GLN A 40 -9.17 -29.90 7.51
C GLN A 40 -9.23 -28.38 7.66
N SER A 41 -10.12 -27.95 8.57
CA SER A 41 -10.15 -26.69 9.31
C SER A 41 -9.47 -25.46 8.70
N ALA A 42 -10.24 -24.59 8.05
CA ALA A 42 -9.93 -23.16 8.03
C ALA A 42 -11.23 -22.37 7.78
N GLN A 43 -11.65 -21.58 8.77
CA GLN A 43 -12.72 -20.61 8.59
C GLN A 43 -12.34 -19.63 7.48
N PRO A 44 -13.29 -19.19 6.62
CA PRO A 44 -12.99 -18.16 5.62
C PRO A 44 -12.50 -16.89 6.32
N PRO A 45 -11.40 -16.26 5.86
CA PRO A 45 -10.91 -15.03 6.44
C PRO A 45 -12.01 -13.97 6.35
N THR A 46 -12.35 -13.36 7.48
CA THR A 46 -13.28 -12.24 7.54
C THR A 46 -12.78 -11.10 6.65
N LEU A 47 -13.69 -10.34 6.01
CA LEU A 47 -13.34 -9.22 5.11
C LEU A 47 -12.33 -8.23 5.74
N GLN A 48 -12.40 -8.03 7.06
CA GLN A 48 -11.44 -7.20 7.82
C GLN A 48 -10.00 -7.72 7.77
N GLN A 49 -9.81 -9.05 7.72
CA GLN A 49 -8.49 -9.66 7.67
C GLN A 49 -7.84 -9.53 6.29
N VAL A 50 -8.65 -9.47 5.22
CA VAL A 50 -8.18 -9.24 3.84
C VAL A 50 -7.72 -7.80 3.68
N ASP A 51 -8.50 -6.86 4.21
CA ASP A 51 -8.20 -5.43 4.20
C ASP A 51 -6.89 -5.14 4.95
N GLN A 52 -6.73 -5.69 6.17
CA GLN A 52 -5.50 -5.57 6.97
C GLN A 52 -4.25 -6.08 6.23
N ARG A 53 -4.33 -7.25 5.59
CA ARG A 53 -3.20 -7.82 4.83
C ARG A 53 -2.80 -6.93 3.67
N PHE A 54 -3.77 -6.38 2.94
CA PHE A 54 -3.49 -5.48 1.84
C PHE A 54 -2.76 -4.22 2.30
N PHE A 55 -3.19 -3.61 3.42
CA PHE A 55 -2.50 -2.44 3.99
C PHE A 55 -1.07 -2.77 4.45
N GLU A 56 -0.86 -3.93 5.05
CA GLU A 56 0.47 -4.39 5.47
C GLU A 56 1.39 -4.62 4.27
N ASP A 57 0.89 -5.21 3.19
CA ASP A 57 1.64 -5.44 1.96
C ASP A 57 1.99 -4.12 1.27
N GLN A 58 1.07 -3.15 1.23
CA GLN A 58 1.37 -1.81 0.73
C GLN A 58 2.45 -1.12 1.57
N LYS A 59 2.35 -1.19 2.91
CA LYS A 59 3.35 -0.62 3.81
C LYS A 59 4.73 -1.20 3.53
N LYS A 60 4.84 -2.53 3.39
CA LYS A 60 6.10 -3.21 3.08
C LYS A 60 6.67 -2.75 1.75
N GLN A 61 5.86 -2.71 0.69
CA GLN A 61 6.31 -2.24 -0.62
C GLN A 61 6.88 -0.82 -0.57
N ILE A 62 6.25 0.08 0.19
CA ILE A 62 6.75 1.45 0.36
C ILE A 62 8.08 1.46 1.12
N GLN A 63 8.18 0.68 2.21
CA GLN A 63 9.43 0.57 2.95
C GLN A 63 10.56 -0.01 2.08
N GLU A 64 10.31 -1.06 1.32
CA GLU A 64 11.30 -1.69 0.45
C GLU A 64 11.76 -0.74 -0.66
N ALA A 65 10.82 -0.04 -1.30
CA ALA A 65 11.16 0.94 -2.33
C ALA A 65 12.00 2.11 -1.78
N LEU A 66 11.63 2.66 -0.62
CA LEU A 66 12.40 3.72 0.03
C LEU A 66 13.78 3.23 0.47
N ASN A 67 13.85 2.02 1.04
CA ASN A 67 15.10 1.41 1.46
C ASN A 67 16.04 1.22 0.26
N ALA A 68 15.54 0.71 -0.87
CA ALA A 68 16.33 0.53 -2.08
C ALA A 68 16.88 1.88 -2.61
N GLN A 69 16.07 2.95 -2.53
CA GLN A 69 16.49 4.28 -2.95
C GLN A 69 17.59 4.88 -2.06
N THR A 70 17.50 4.69 -0.73
CA THR A 70 18.40 5.33 0.22
C THR A 70 19.55 4.46 0.72
N PHE A 71 19.54 3.16 0.41
CA PHE A 71 20.50 2.19 0.94
C PHE A 71 21.96 2.62 0.75
N HIS A 72 22.34 3.03 -0.46
CA HIS A 72 23.71 3.44 -0.75
C HIS A 72 24.15 4.66 0.06
N GLN A 73 23.27 5.64 0.24
CA GLN A 73 23.56 6.87 1.01
C GLN A 73 23.72 6.54 2.50
N PHE A 74 22.81 5.75 3.05
CA PHE A 74 22.86 5.36 4.45
C PHE A 74 24.02 4.40 4.75
N SER A 75 24.35 3.50 3.81
CA SER A 75 25.49 2.61 3.94
C SER A 75 26.82 3.36 3.94
N ALA A 76 26.98 4.34 3.06
CA ALA A 76 28.18 5.18 3.04
C ALA A 76 28.32 5.96 4.36
N TYR A 77 27.24 6.62 4.80
CA TYR A 77 27.22 7.33 6.07
C TYR A 77 27.53 6.42 7.26
N ALA A 78 26.93 5.22 7.30
CA ALA A 78 27.18 4.28 8.39
C ALA A 78 28.63 3.79 8.41
N GLN A 79 29.24 3.58 7.23
CA GLN A 79 30.65 3.22 7.12
C GLN A 79 31.59 4.32 7.64
N GLU A 80 31.24 5.59 7.43
CA GLU A 80 31.99 6.74 7.96
C GLU A 80 31.87 6.85 9.48
N GLN A 81 30.70 6.57 10.05
CA GLN A 81 30.47 6.63 11.50
C GLN A 81 31.10 5.44 12.25
N PHE A 82 31.00 4.23 11.69
CA PHE A 82 31.39 2.98 12.34
C PHE A 82 32.28 2.12 11.42
N PRO A 83 33.51 2.56 11.10
CA PRO A 83 34.38 1.82 10.19
C PRO A 83 34.75 0.45 10.77
N GLY A 84 34.51 -0.63 10.00
CA GLY A 84 34.87 -2.00 10.41
C GLY A 84 33.88 -2.68 11.37
N GLU A 85 32.77 -2.01 11.76
CA GLU A 85 31.76 -2.57 12.65
C GLU A 85 30.42 -2.81 11.93
N PRO A 86 30.26 -3.95 11.21
CA PRO A 86 29.08 -4.20 10.37
C PRO A 86 27.77 -4.27 11.16
N GLU A 87 27.81 -4.70 12.43
CA GLU A 87 26.62 -4.79 13.28
C GLU A 87 26.08 -3.39 13.66
N GLN A 88 26.98 -2.47 14.01
CA GLN A 88 26.62 -1.08 14.33
C GLN A 88 26.18 -0.33 13.07
N GLN A 89 26.84 -0.58 11.94
CA GLN A 89 26.42 -0.04 10.64
C GLN A 89 25.00 -0.47 10.28
N ALA A 90 24.68 -1.76 10.38
CA ALA A 90 23.35 -2.29 10.09
C ALA A 90 22.28 -1.68 11.02
N THR A 91 22.59 -1.55 12.31
CA THR A 91 21.72 -0.91 13.30
C THR A 91 21.44 0.55 12.94
N LEU A 92 22.47 1.32 12.59
CA LEU A 92 22.32 2.72 12.18
C LEU A 92 21.51 2.85 10.88
N ILE A 93 21.78 2.02 9.88
CA ILE A 93 21.02 2.01 8.61
C ILE A 93 19.54 1.75 8.88
N ARG A 94 19.21 0.80 9.76
CA ARG A 94 17.83 0.50 10.15
C ARG A 94 17.13 1.72 10.76
N GLN A 95 17.79 2.39 11.71
CA GLN A 95 17.25 3.59 12.35
C GLN A 95 17.00 4.73 11.36
N LEU A 96 17.93 4.95 10.43
CA LEU A 96 17.80 5.96 9.38
C LEU A 96 16.66 5.65 8.41
N GLN A 97 16.50 4.38 8.03
CA GLN A 97 15.39 3.93 7.20
C GLN A 97 14.03 4.13 7.90
N ASP A 98 13.93 3.80 9.18
CA ASP A 98 12.71 4.02 9.96
C ASP A 98 12.36 5.51 10.10
N GLN A 99 13.33 6.37 10.40
CA GLN A 99 13.15 7.83 10.41
C GLN A 99 12.73 8.37 9.04
N HIS A 100 13.40 7.94 7.97
CA HIS A 100 13.10 8.36 6.62
C HIS A 100 11.67 7.96 6.20
N TYR A 101 11.24 6.74 6.54
CA TYR A 101 9.88 6.28 6.31
C TYR A 101 8.85 7.16 7.04
N GLN A 102 9.08 7.50 8.30
CA GLN A 102 8.17 8.37 9.06
C GLN A 102 8.06 9.77 8.46
N GLN A 103 9.19 10.34 8.04
CA GLN A 103 9.22 11.64 7.36
C GLN A 103 8.49 11.57 6.02
N TYR A 104 8.69 10.51 5.25
CA TYR A 104 7.99 10.28 3.99
C TYR A 104 6.47 10.16 4.20
N MET A 105 6.03 9.37 5.17
CA MET A 105 4.60 9.21 5.51
C MET A 105 3.94 10.49 6.00
N SER A 106 4.70 11.39 6.60
CA SER A 106 4.21 12.72 6.99
C SER A 106 4.05 13.65 5.78
N GLN A 107 4.91 13.52 4.77
CA GLN A 107 4.86 14.33 3.54
C GLN A 107 3.80 13.83 2.55
N VAL A 108 3.64 12.52 2.40
CA VAL A 108 2.64 11.90 1.51
C VAL A 108 1.21 12.17 2.01
N ARG A 109 1.04 12.38 3.32
CA ARG A 109 -0.17 13.01 3.90
C ARG A 109 -0.24 14.49 3.53
N GLY A 110 -0.30 14.78 2.24
CA GLY A 110 -0.53 16.12 1.72
C GLY A 110 -1.91 16.67 2.13
N PRO A 111 -2.22 17.93 1.80
CA PRO A 111 -3.41 18.68 2.23
C PRO A 111 -4.77 18.13 1.76
N ARG A 112 -4.85 16.88 1.31
CA ARG A 112 -6.13 16.18 1.08
C ARG A 112 -6.64 15.40 2.30
N ASP A 113 -5.78 15.06 3.27
CA ASP A 113 -6.16 14.27 4.47
C ASP A 113 -6.14 15.05 5.80
N ILE A 114 -5.70 16.31 5.81
CA ILE A 114 -5.77 17.16 7.01
C ILE A 114 -7.24 17.37 7.46
N LEU A 115 -8.21 17.29 6.53
CA LEU A 115 -9.64 17.33 6.86
C LEU A 115 -10.11 16.11 7.69
N CYS A 116 -9.49 14.95 7.47
CA CYS A 116 -9.84 13.70 8.16
C CYS A 116 -9.25 13.68 9.59
N HIS A 117 -8.04 14.22 9.78
CA HIS A 117 -7.41 14.27 11.10
C HIS A 117 -7.99 15.39 12.00
N PHE A 118 -8.40 16.54 11.43
CA PHE A 118 -9.07 17.60 12.20
C PHE A 118 -10.43 17.16 12.78
N ASN A 119 -11.23 16.39 12.02
CA ASN A 119 -12.51 15.87 12.52
C ASN A 119 -12.34 14.79 13.60
N SER A 120 -11.26 14.00 13.56
CA SER A 120 -10.98 12.97 14.58
C SER A 120 -10.45 13.54 15.90
N MET A 121 -9.83 14.73 15.89
CA MET A 121 -9.41 15.42 17.12
C MET A 121 -10.57 16.22 17.77
N GLN A 122 -11.62 16.57 17.02
CA GLN A 122 -12.81 17.26 17.54
C GLN A 122 -13.86 16.31 18.14
N THR A 123 -13.82 15.01 17.86
CA THR A 123 -14.77 14.02 18.39
C THR A 123 -14.36 13.38 19.73
N ASN A 124 -13.28 13.86 20.35
CA ASN A 124 -12.88 13.47 21.71
C ASN A 124 -13.00 14.62 22.74
N ILE A 125 -13.80 15.63 22.42
CA ILE A 125 -14.32 16.60 23.41
C ILE A 125 -15.82 16.77 23.13
N ASN A 126 -16.63 15.83 23.63
CA ASN A 126 -18.00 16.03 24.10
C ASN A 126 -18.40 14.84 24.97
#